data_AF-A0A351BHC6-F1
#
_entry.id   AF-A0A351BHC6-F1
#
_cell.length_a   1.000
_cell.length_b   1.000
_cell.length_c   1.000
_cell.angle_alpha   90.00
_cell.angle_beta   90.00
_cell.angle_gamma   90.00
#
_symmetry.space_group_name_H-M   'P 1'
#
loop_
_entity.id
_entity.type
_entity.pdbx_description
1 polymer ?
#
loop_
_entity_poly.entity_id
_entity_poly.type
_entity_poly.pdbx_seq_one_letter_code
_entity_poly.pdbx_strand_id
1 'polypeptide(L)'
;MSRRPLRIALSAPRYHHLAIRALGRDLWVEACSTGDGLIEAIRLQGRSYVLGLQWHPEFHPPGSPELLDCTPILDEFLAAARGRLW
;
A
#
# COMPACT_ATOMS: atom_id res chain seq x y z
N MET A 1 16.59 -13.84 0.01
CA MET A 1 15.90 -13.48 -1.25
C MET A 1 15.43 -12.04 -1.15
N SER A 2 16.05 -11.12 -1.87
CA SER A 2 15.66 -9.70 -1.87
C SER A 2 14.37 -9.55 -2.68
N ARG A 3 13.24 -9.32 -1.99
CA ARG A 3 11.97 -8.96 -2.64
C ARG A 3 12.11 -7.52 -3.10
N ARG A 4 12.23 -7.31 -4.41
CA ARG A 4 12.22 -5.95 -4.98
C ARG A 4 10.84 -5.35 -4.75
N PRO A 5 10.73 -4.06 -4.37
CA PRO A 5 9.45 -3.38 -4.24
C PRO A 5 8.69 -3.44 -5.56
N LEU A 6 7.37 -3.63 -5.49
CA LEU A 6 6.51 -3.60 -6.67
C LEU A 6 6.49 -2.15 -7.19
N ARG A 7 6.89 -1.97 -8.45
CA ARG A 7 6.67 -0.71 -9.15
C ARG A 7 5.25 -0.76 -9.71
N ILE A 8 4.33 -0.08 -9.04
CA ILE A 8 2.94 0.05 -9.49
C ILE A 8 2.91 1.24 -10.46
N ALA A 9 2.52 0.98 -11.72
CA ALA A 9 2.33 1.99 -12.75
C ALA A 9 0.83 2.23 -12.96
N LEU A 10 0.13 2.63 -11.90
CA LEU A 10 -1.29 2.97 -11.90
C LEU A 10 -1.47 4.28 -11.16
N SER A 11 -2.37 5.13 -11.66
CA SER A 11 -2.66 6.42 -11.02
C SER A 11 -3.50 6.19 -9.78
N ALA A 12 -3.06 6.74 -8.64
CA ALA A 12 -3.84 6.80 -7.41
C ALA A 12 -3.93 8.27 -6.96
N PRO A 13 -5.07 8.73 -6.42
CA PRO A 13 -5.18 10.11 -5.94
C PRO A 13 -4.21 10.34 -4.77
N ARG A 14 -3.41 11.41 -4.88
CA ARG A 14 -2.41 11.80 -3.88
C ARG A 14 -2.77 13.16 -3.30
N TYR A 15 -3.23 13.17 -2.06
CA TYR A 15 -3.57 14.39 -1.32
C TYR A 15 -2.74 14.49 -0.04
N HIS A 16 -1.42 14.51 -0.19
CA HIS A 16 -0.51 14.59 0.93
C HIS A 16 0.66 15.53 0.62
N HIS A 17 1.08 16.31 1.63
CA HIS A 17 2.23 17.22 1.54
C HIS A 17 3.50 16.63 2.14
N LEU A 18 3.39 15.47 2.80
CA LEU A 18 4.47 14.80 3.51
C LEU A 18 4.70 13.42 2.89
N ALA A 19 5.91 12.90 3.08
CA ALA A 19 6.31 11.58 2.61
C ALA A 19 7.26 10.92 3.62
N ILE A 20 7.39 9.60 3.53
CA ILE A 20 8.26 8.82 4.41
C ILE A 20 9.73 9.10 4.05
N ARG A 21 10.50 9.58 5.03
CA ARG A 21 11.95 9.79 4.91
C ARG A 21 12.77 8.56 5.29
N ALA A 22 12.33 7.82 6.31
CA ALA A 22 13.03 6.65 6.84
C ALA A 22 12.02 5.65 7.41
N LEU A 23 12.31 4.36 7.29
CA LEU A 23 11.48 3.30 7.82
C LEU A 23 11.76 3.03 9.30
N GLY A 24 10.71 2.72 10.03
CA GLY A 24 10.83 2.10 11.35
C GLY A 24 11.36 0.67 11.27
N ARG A 25 11.63 0.07 12.44
CA ARG A 25 12.12 -1.31 12.54
C ARG A 25 11.12 -2.28 11.91
N ASP A 26 11.64 -3.29 11.21
CA ASP A 26 10.88 -4.38 10.60
C ASP A 26 9.86 -3.95 9.53
N LEU A 27 9.88 -2.68 9.11
CA LEU A 27 9.12 -2.21 7.96
C LEU A 27 9.94 -2.37 6.68
N TRP A 28 9.27 -2.67 5.58
CA TRP A 28 9.88 -2.70 4.25
C TRP A 28 9.00 -1.96 3.23
N VAL A 29 9.63 -1.45 2.18
CA VAL A 29 8.95 -0.73 1.09
C VAL A 29 8.25 -1.73 0.18
N GLU A 30 6.93 -1.61 0.05
CA GLU A 30 6.13 -2.46 -0.82
C GLU A 30 5.88 -1.82 -2.18
N ALA A 31 5.71 -0.50 -2.22
CA ALA A 31 5.55 0.25 -3.45
C ALA A 31 6.22 1.63 -3.38
N CYS A 32 6.72 2.07 -4.53
CA CYS A 32 7.20 3.43 -4.76
C CYS A 32 6.45 4.07 -5.92
N SER A 33 6.26 5.38 -5.84
CA SER A 33 5.72 6.19 -6.93
C SER A 33 6.64 6.15 -8.15
N THR A 34 6.03 6.08 -9.33
CA THR A 34 6.72 6.15 -10.61
C THR A 34 6.99 7.62 -10.94
N GLY A 35 8.26 8.02 -10.99
CA GLY A 35 8.69 9.38 -11.37
C GLY A 35 9.54 10.06 -10.30
N ASP A 36 9.00 10.24 -9.10
CA ASP A 36 9.69 10.85 -7.95
C ASP A 36 10.33 9.80 -7.00
N GLY A 37 9.92 8.53 -7.09
CA GLY A 37 10.46 7.44 -6.28
C GLY A 37 10.05 7.48 -4.81
N LEU A 38 9.05 8.29 -4.45
CA LEU A 38 8.55 8.35 -3.07
C LEU A 38 8.00 7.00 -2.62
N ILE A 39 8.16 6.69 -1.34
CA ILE A 39 7.59 5.48 -0.74
C ILE A 39 6.07 5.71 -0.61
N GLU A 40 5.30 4.84 -1.26
CA GLU A 40 3.83 4.94 -1.32
C GLU A 40 3.15 3.82 -0.53
N ALA A 41 3.84 2.69 -0.31
CA ALA A 41 3.35 1.62 0.55
C ALA A 41 4.47 0.97 1.38
N ILE A 42 4.15 0.63 2.62
CA ILE A 42 5.02 -0.07 3.56
C ILE A 42 4.30 -1.24 4.22
N ARG A 43 5.04 -2.28 4.58
CA ARG A 43 4.50 -3.44 5.29
C ARG A 43 5.39 -3.85 6.44
N LEU A 44 4.77 -4.34 7.51
CA LEU A 44 5.49 -4.95 8.64
C LEU A 44 5.91 -6.38 8.30
N GLN A 45 7.16 -6.70 8.58
CA GLN A 45 7.67 -8.06 8.57
C GLN A 45 7.26 -8.76 9.87
N GLY A 46 6.48 -9.84 9.78
CA GLY A 46 6.09 -10.62 10.95
C GLY A 46 4.73 -11.29 10.81
N ARG A 47 4.14 -11.65 11.95
CA ARG A 47 2.85 -12.38 12.01
C ARG A 47 1.63 -11.48 11.92
N SER A 48 1.74 -10.22 12.37
CA SER A 48 0.63 -9.28 12.32
C SER A 48 0.49 -8.72 10.91
N TYR A 49 -0.75 -8.72 10.40
CA TYR A 49 -1.09 -7.94 9.21
C TYR A 49 -1.00 -6.44 9.53
N VAL A 50 -0.06 -5.75 8.89
CA VAL A 50 0.07 -4.28 8.92
C VAL A 50 0.54 -3.84 7.54
N LEU A 51 -0.31 -3.06 6.87
CA LEU A 51 -0.05 -2.41 5.60
C LEU A 51 -0.33 -0.91 5.77
N GLY A 52 0.62 -0.06 5.40
CA GLY A 52 0.47 1.38 5.37
C GLY A 52 0.52 1.88 3.94
N LEU A 53 -0.46 2.69 3.55
CA LEU A 53 -0.61 3.25 2.21
C LEU A 53 -0.60 4.77 2.30
N GLN A 54 0.07 5.41 1.34
CA GLN A 54 0.14 6.86 1.26
C GLN A 54 -0.97 7.45 0.39
N TRP A 55 -1.46 6.69 -0.60
CA TRP A 55 -2.67 7.03 -1.37
C TRP A 55 -3.93 6.68 -0.58
N HIS A 56 -5.07 7.17 -1.09
CA HIS A 56 -6.40 6.95 -0.52
C HIS A 56 -7.13 5.81 -1.25
N PRO A 57 -7.01 4.54 -0.81
CA PRO A 57 -7.69 3.40 -1.45
C PRO A 57 -9.22 3.48 -1.41
N GLU A 58 -9.78 4.32 -0.54
CA GLU A 58 -11.21 4.60 -0.43
C GLU A 58 -11.77 5.46 -1.57
N PHE A 59 -10.91 6.16 -2.31
CA PHE A 59 -11.31 7.05 -3.40
C PHE A 59 -11.22 6.37 -4.76
N HIS A 60 -11.91 5.25 -4.91
CA HIS A 60 -12.07 4.55 -6.19
C HIS A 60 -13.54 4.49 -6.62
N PRO A 61 -13.93 5.16 -7.71
CA PRO A 61 -15.23 4.96 -8.33
C PRO A 61 -15.28 3.55 -8.96
N PRO A 62 -16.32 2.75 -8.71
CA PRO A 62 -16.46 1.42 -9.31
C PRO A 62 -16.31 1.47 -10.84
N GLY A 63 -15.42 0.65 -11.39
CA GLY A 63 -15.22 0.54 -12.83
C GLY A 63 -14.36 1.64 -13.47
N SER A 64 -13.70 2.50 -12.69
CA SER A 64 -12.76 3.49 -13.25
C SER A 64 -11.56 2.81 -13.92
N PRO A 65 -11.30 3.04 -15.23
CA PRO A 65 -10.15 2.47 -15.93
C PRO A 65 -8.83 3.22 -15.65
N GLU A 66 -8.91 4.41 -15.06
CA GLU A 66 -7.76 5.31 -14.86
C GLU A 66 -7.17 5.24 -13.45
N LEU A 67 -7.96 4.79 -12.48
CA LEU A 67 -7.57 4.73 -11.08
C LEU A 67 -7.28 3.30 -10.65
N LEU A 68 -6.26 3.15 -9.80
CA LEU A 68 -5.89 1.87 -9.19
C LEU A 68 -7.09 1.23 -8.47
N ASP A 69 -7.52 0.06 -8.94
CA ASP A 69 -8.49 -0.77 -8.21
C ASP A 69 -7.87 -1.24 -6.90
N CYS A 70 -8.38 -0.71 -5.80
CA CYS A 70 -7.91 -1.02 -4.45
C CYS A 70 -8.71 -2.14 -3.78
N THR A 71 -9.70 -2.74 -4.47
CA THR A 71 -10.50 -3.85 -3.94
C THR A 71 -9.63 -5.01 -3.45
N PRO A 72 -8.56 -5.45 -4.16
CA PRO A 72 -7.71 -6.53 -3.67
C PRO A 72 -7.02 -6.24 -2.33
N ILE A 73 -6.67 -4.98 -2.07
CA ILE A 73 -6.07 -4.54 -0.80
C ILE A 73 -7.09 -4.63 0.33
N LEU A 74 -8.32 -4.16 0.09
CA LEU A 74 -9.41 -4.26 1.05
C LEU A 74 -9.73 -5.73 1.36
N ASP A 75 -9.80 -6.58 0.34
CA ASP A 75 -10.04 -8.01 0.50
C ASP A 75 -8.93 -8.70 1.31
N GLU A 76 -7.66 -8.34 1.05
CA GLU A 76 -6.51 -8.83 1.82
C GLU A 76 -6.64 -8.44 3.31
N PHE A 77 -6.95 -7.18 3.59
CA PHE A 77 -7.16 -6.69 4.96
C PHE A 77 -8.32 -7.41 5.66
N LEU A 78 -9.47 -7.56 4.98
CA LEU A 78 -10.64 -8.23 5.53
C LEU A 78 -10.39 -9.72 5.78
N ALA A 79 -9.65 -10.40 4.90
CA ALA A 79 -9.24 -11.78 5.10
C ALA A 79 -8.34 -11.92 6.34
N ALA A 80 -7.36 -11.02 6.49
CA ALA A 80 -6.49 -10.99 7.66
C ALA A 80 -7.25 -10.70 8.96
N ALA A 81 -8.25 -9.81 8.92
CA ALA A 81 -9.09 -9.50 10.07
C ALA A 81 -9.97 -10.69 10.49
N ARG A 82 -10.58 -11.40 9.52
CA ARG A 82 -11.38 -12.61 9.78
C ARG A 82 -10.56 -13.78 10.31
N GLY A 83 -9.30 -13.89 9.89
CA GLY A 83 -8.38 -14.93 10.36
C GLY A 83 -7.90 -14.75 11.80
N ARG A 84 -8.16 -13.59 12.42
CA ARG A 84 -7.91 -13.38 13.84
C ARG A 84 -9.10 -13.90 14.64
N LEU A 85 -8.98 -15.13 15.12
CA LEU A 85 -9.65 -15.49 16.37
C LEU A 85 -9.01 -14.62 17.45
N TRP A 86 -9.80 -13.68 17.98
CA TRP A 86 -9.42 -12.88 19.15
C TRP A 86 -9.46 -13.74 20.41
#